data_AF-A0A3N1MMQ4-F1
#
_entry.id   AF-A0A3N1MMQ4-F1
#
_cell.length_a   1.000
_cell.length_b   1.000
_cell.length_c   1.000
_cell.angle_alpha   90.00
_cell.angle_beta   90.00
_cell.angle_gamma   90.00
#
_symmetry.space_group_name_H-M   'P 1'
#
loop_
_entity.id
_entity.type
_entity.pdbx_description
1 polymer ?
#
loop_
_entity_poly.entity_id
_entity_poly.type
_entity_poly.pdbx_seq_one_letter_code
_entity_poly.pdbx_strand_id
1 'polypeptide(L)' 'MKLPHLLAITVIALLLGAGSALLGYASTYPEGTPRWENLMDVGGAFTVASAVVGAAWMLSQGLLRRHQRHKS' A
#
# COMPACT_ATOMS: atom_id res chain seq x y z
N MET A 1 20.40 3.95 -6.25
CA MET A 1 19.31 3.31 -5.46
C MET A 1 19.34 1.82 -5.76
N LYS A 2 19.15 0.94 -4.77
CA LYS A 2 19.21 -0.51 -4.99
C LYS A 2 17.89 -0.98 -5.63
N LEU A 3 17.96 -1.86 -6.64
CA LEU A 3 16.81 -2.49 -7.32
C LEU A 3 15.59 -2.82 -6.42
N PRO A 4 15.76 -3.42 -5.21
CA PRO A 4 14.62 -3.75 -4.34
C PRO A 4 13.87 -2.53 -3.77
N HIS A 5 14.51 -1.34 -3.68
CA HIS A 5 13.80 -0.12 -3.26
C HIS A 5 12.80 0.34 -4.31
N LEU A 6 13.19 0.27 -5.58
CA LEU A 6 12.30 0.66 -6.67
C LEU A 6 11.10 -0.27 -6.69
N LEU A 7 11.30 -1.58 -6.62
CA LEU A 7 10.21 -2.56 -6.58
C LEU A 7 9.23 -2.30 -5.42
N ALA A 8 9.72 -2.04 -4.21
CA ALA A 8 8.85 -1.76 -3.07
C ALA A 8 8.00 -0.49 -3.27
N ILE A 9 8.62 0.58 -3.78
CA ILE A 9 7.91 1.85 -4.06
C ILE A 9 6.87 1.64 -5.17
N THR A 10 7.22 0.92 -6.24
CA THR A 10 6.30 0.62 -7.33
C THR A 10 5.11 -0.19 -6.85
N VAL A 11 5.32 -1.22 -6.01
CA VAL A 11 4.24 -2.02 -5.44
C VAL A 11 3.32 -1.17 -4.56
N ILE A 12 3.88 -0.33 -3.69
CA ILE A 12 3.09 0.59 -2.84
C ILE A 12 2.28 1.55 -3.71
N ALA A 13 2.90 2.14 -4.74
CA ALA A 13 2.23 3.06 -5.66
C ALA A 13 1.11 2.39 -6.45
N LEU A 14 1.31 1.14 -6.90
CA LEU A 14 0.28 0.36 -7.59
C LEU A 14 -0.90 0.03 -6.68
N LEU A 15 -0.64 -0.38 -5.43
CA LEU A 15 -1.70 -0.66 -4.45
C LEU A 15 -2.50 0.60 -4.10
N LEU A 16 -1.83 1.73 -3.89
CA LEU A 16 -2.46 3.03 -3.66
C LEU A 16 -3.27 3.50 -4.87
N GLY A 17 -2.72 3.36 -6.07
CA GLY A 17 -3.38 3.71 -7.32
C GLY A 17 -4.62 2.86 -7.57
N ALA A 18 -4.52 1.54 -7.38
CA ALA A 18 -5.64 0.61 -7.51
C ALA A 18 -6.75 0.92 -6.49
N GLY A 19 -6.41 1.15 -5.22
CA GLY A 19 -7.36 1.54 -4.19
C GLY A 19 -8.06 2.85 -4.51
N SER A 20 -7.31 3.87 -4.92
CA SER A 20 -7.87 5.18 -5.30
C SER A 20 -8.79 5.09 -6.52
N ALA A 21 -8.44 4.27 -7.51
CA ALA A 21 -9.28 4.04 -8.69
C ALA A 21 -10.59 3.31 -8.34
N LEU A 22 -10.54 2.33 -7.43
CA LEU A 22 -11.72 1.63 -6.94
C LEU A 22 -12.66 2.55 -6.16
N LEU A 23 -12.11 3.40 -5.28
CA LEU A 23 -12.89 4.40 -4.54
C LEU A 23 -13.49 5.45 -5.48
N GLY A 24 -12.73 5.90 -6.48
CA GLY A 24 -13.24 6.77 -7.54
C GLY A 24 -14.36 6.11 -8.34
N TYR A 25 -14.22 4.83 -8.68
CA TYR A 25 -15.27 4.06 -9.37
C TYR A 25 -16.50 3.85 -8.48
N ALA A 26 -16.31 3.65 -7.17
CA ALA A 26 -17.41 3.53 -6.21
C ALA A 26 -18.34 4.75 -6.22
N SER A 27 -17.79 5.95 -6.46
CA SER A 27 -18.59 7.19 -6.55
C SER A 27 -19.61 7.22 -7.71
N THR A 28 -19.49 6.29 -8.68
CA THR A 28 -20.46 6.15 -9.78
C THR A 28 -21.70 5.34 -9.38
N TYR A 29 -21.69 4.67 -8.22
CA TYR A 29 -22.82 3.91 -7.71
C TYR A 29 -23.52 4.66 -6.58
N PRO A 30 -24.86 4.52 -6.45
CA PRO A 30 -25.58 5.06 -5.30
C PRO A 30 -25.05 4.49 -3.98
N GLU A 31 -24.88 5.37 -2.99
CA GLU A 31 -24.45 5.00 -1.64
C GLU A 31 -25.42 4.00 -1.01
N GLY A 32 -24.88 3.06 -0.23
CA GLY A 32 -25.66 2.00 0.44
C GLY A 32 -26.12 0.87 -0.49
N THR A 33 -25.70 0.85 -1.76
CA THR A 33 -25.89 -0.35 -2.60
C THR A 33 -24.82 -1.40 -2.28
N PRO A 34 -25.12 -2.71 -2.41
CA PRO A 34 -24.13 -3.76 -2.16
C PRO A 34 -22.87 -3.64 -3.03
N ARG A 35 -22.99 -3.04 -4.23
CA ARG A 35 -21.83 -2.76 -5.09
C ARG A 35 -20.97 -1.61 -4.55
N TRP A 36 -21.60 -0.54 -4.09
CA TRP A 36 -20.90 0.59 -3.47
C TRP A 36 -20.15 0.14 -2.21
N GLU A 37 -20.81 -0.64 -1.33
CA GLU A 37 -20.20 -1.15 -0.10
C GLU A 37 -19.00 -2.05 -0.40
N ASN A 38 -19.14 -3.00 -1.32
CA ASN A 38 -18.03 -3.86 -1.74
C ASN A 38 -16.86 -3.06 -2.32
N LEU A 39 -17.13 -2.04 -3.13
CA LEU A 39 -16.06 -1.21 -3.72
C LEU A 39 -15.37 -0.34 -2.67
N MET A 40 -16.12 0.18 -1.69
CA MET A 40 -15.56 0.93 -0.56
C MET A 40 -14.70 0.04 0.34
N ASP A 41 -15.18 -1.16 0.67
CA ASP A 41 -14.43 -2.14 1.47
C ASP A 41 -13.15 -2.59 0.77
N VAL A 42 -13.23 -2.94 -0.51
CA VAL A 42 -12.06 -3.37 -1.29
C VAL A 42 -11.08 -2.20 -1.47
N GLY A 43 -11.58 -1.00 -1.77
CA GLY A 43 -10.76 0.22 -1.86
C GLY A 43 -10.02 0.51 -0.55
N GLY A 44 -10.72 0.43 0.59
CA GLY A 44 -10.14 0.55 1.92
C GLY A 44 -9.11 -0.53 2.22
N ALA A 45 -9.37 -1.78 1.83
CA ALA A 45 -8.43 -2.88 2.00
C ALA A 45 -7.11 -2.64 1.23
N PHE A 46 -7.17 -2.09 0.02
CA PHE A 46 -5.97 -1.69 -0.73
C PHE A 46 -5.18 -0.58 -0.04
N THR A 47 -5.86 0.41 0.54
CA THR A 47 -5.21 1.47 1.34
C THR A 47 -4.48 0.87 2.54
N VAL A 48 -5.14 0.00 3.32
CA VAL A 48 -4.52 -0.67 4.47
C VAL A 48 -3.34 -1.53 4.02
N ALA A 49 -3.50 -2.32 2.96
CA ALA A 49 -2.43 -3.15 2.42
C ALA A 49 -1.19 -2.31 2.02
N SER A 50 -1.39 -1.16 1.39
CA SER A 50 -0.30 -0.26 1.02
C SER A 50 0.46 0.28 2.24
N ALA A 51 -0.26 0.63 3.32
CA ALA A 51 0.33 1.12 4.57
C ALA A 51 1.13 0.02 5.28
N VAL A 52 0.61 -1.22 5.32
CA VAL A 52 1.29 -2.37 5.92
C VAL A 52 2.60 -2.68 5.17
N VAL A 53 2.56 -2.71 3.84
CA VAL A 53 3.77 -2.94 3.01
C VAL A 53 4.81 -1.84 3.23
N GLY A 54 4.38 -0.57 3.29
CA GLY A 54 5.26 0.56 3.60
C GLY A 54 5.91 0.46 4.98
N ALA A 55 5.14 0.11 6.01
CA ALA A 55 5.63 -0.06 7.38
C ALA A 55 6.61 -1.24 7.50
N ALA A 56 6.29 -2.39 6.91
CA ALA A 56 7.17 -3.56 6.90
C ALA A 56 8.50 -3.25 6.20
N TRP A 57 8.45 -2.53 5.08
CA TRP A 57 9.64 -2.07 4.37
C TRP A 57 10.49 -1.15 5.25
N MET A 58 9.88 -0.16 5.91
CA MET A 58 10.58 0.79 6.78
C MET A 58 11.27 0.10 7.97
N LEU A 59 10.60 -0.90 8.59
CA LEU A 59 11.18 -1.71 9.66
C LEU A 59 12.38 -2.54 9.16
N SER A 60 12.27 -3.17 7.99
CA SER A 60 13.37 -3.96 7.42
C SER A 60 14.62 -3.11 7.15
N GLN A 61 14.45 -1.88 6.65
CA GLN A 61 15.55 -0.93 6.44
C GLN A 61 16.17 -0.49 7.77
N GLY A 62 15.36 -0.27 8.81
CA GLY A 62 15.83 0.05 10.15
C GLY A 62 16.71 -1.05 10.75
N LEU A 63 16.29 -2.31 10.60
CA LEU A 63 17.03 -3.49 11.05
C LEU A 63 18.34 -3.68 10.26
N LEU A 64 18.29 -3.57 8.93
CA LEU A 64 19.47 -3.65 8.05
C LEU A 64 20.52 -2.58 8.42
N ARG A 65 20.10 -1.35 8.72
CA ARG A 65 21.01 -0.27 9.13
C ARG A 65 21.65 -0.52 10.50
N ARG A 66 20.90 -1.07 11.46
CA ARG A 66 21.44 -1.43 12.78
C ARG A 66 22.49 -2.54 12.68
N HIS A 67 22.24 -3.54 11.85
CA HIS A 67 23.15 -4.68 11.68
C HIS A 67 24.47 -4.30 11.00
N GLN A 68 24.47 -3.26 10.16
CA GLN A 68 25.67 -2.73 9.50
C GLN A 68 26.53 -1.90 10.47
N ARG A 69 25.92 -1.11 11.37
CA ARG A 69 26.66 -0.32 12.37
C ARG A 69 27.38 -1.18 13.41
N HIS A 70 26.86 -2.36 13.73
CA HIS A 70 27.45 -3.25 14.73
C HIS A 70 28.65 -4.06 14.19
N LYS A 71 28.90 -4.02 12.88
CA LYS A 71 30.04 -4.67 12.21
C LYS A 71 31.15 -3.67 11.81
N SER A 72 30.94 -2.38 12.05
CA SER A 72 31.94 -1.30 11.91
C SER A 72 32.58 -1.03 13.25
#